data_AF-A0A1Y3ECX9-F1
#
_entry.id   AF-A0A1Y3ECX9-F1
#
_cell.length_a   1.000
_cell.length_b   1.000
_cell.length_c   1.000
_cell.angle_alpha   90.00
_cell.angle_beta   90.00
_cell.angle_gamma   90.00
#
_symmetry.space_group_name_H-M   'P 1'
#
loop_
_entity.id
_entity.type
_entity.pdbx_description
1 polymer ?
#
loop_
_entity_poly.entity_id
_entity_poly.type
_entity_poly.pdbx_seq_one_letter_code
_entity_poly.pdbx_strand_id
1 'polypeptide(L)'
;MEGSPRSISFNEVFSTLRSIEGVEKVHDLRIWSLTMDKIALSVHLAVNNDCNAQELLKNATSTLRRRYNVYESTVQIERFSNDMVQCLRCEPPNP
;
A
#
# COMPACT_ATOMS: atom_id res chain seq x y z
N MET A 1 13.62 -9.37 15.65
CA MET A 1 14.26 -8.46 14.70
C MET A 1 13.42 -8.51 13.43
N GLU A 2 12.57 -7.50 13.24
CA GLU A 2 11.68 -7.41 12.07
C GLU A 2 12.44 -6.69 10.95
N GLY A 3 12.95 -7.47 10.00
CA GLY A 3 13.69 -6.95 8.85
C GLY A 3 12.80 -6.74 7.63
N SER A 4 13.24 -5.90 6.69
CA SER A 4 12.61 -5.80 5.38
C SER A 4 12.74 -7.13 4.61
N PRO A 5 11.67 -7.69 4.05
CA PRO A 5 11.75 -8.96 3.34
C PRO A 5 12.58 -8.82 2.06
N ARG A 6 13.48 -9.76 1.80
CA ARG A 6 14.29 -9.77 0.56
C ARG A 6 13.49 -10.19 -0.68
N SER A 7 12.34 -10.84 -0.48
CA SER A 7 11.51 -11.44 -1.53
C SER A 7 10.49 -10.47 -2.16
N ILE A 8 10.37 -9.25 -1.64
CA ILE A 8 9.40 -8.25 -2.12
C ILE A 8 10.05 -6.90 -2.30
N SER A 9 9.78 -6.25 -3.43
CA SER A 9 10.26 -4.90 -3.71
C SER A 9 9.26 -3.87 -3.20
N PHE A 10 9.72 -2.95 -2.35
CA PHE A 10 8.92 -1.81 -1.90
C PHE A 10 8.34 -1.02 -3.08
N ASN A 11 9.19 -0.68 -4.06
CA ASN A 11 8.83 0.17 -5.19
C ASN A 11 7.78 -0.50 -6.11
N GLU A 12 7.84 -1.82 -6.26
CA GLU A 12 6.83 -2.56 -7.03
C GLU A 12 5.46 -2.56 -6.34
N VAL A 13 5.44 -2.80 -5.03
CA VAL A 13 4.21 -2.75 -4.22
C VAL A 13 3.61 -1.35 -4.28
N PHE A 14 4.42 -0.32 -4.03
CA PHE A 14 4.01 1.08 -4.10
C PHE A 14 3.38 1.42 -5.46
N SER A 15 4.10 1.12 -6.55
CA SER A 15 3.65 1.40 -7.92
C SER A 15 2.37 0.65 -8.25
N THR A 16 2.25 -0.60 -7.80
CA THR A 16 1.05 -1.41 -8.03
C THR A 16 -0.16 -0.85 -7.30
N LEU A 17 -0.02 -0.50 -6.01
CA LEU A 17 -1.10 0.13 -5.26
C LEU A 17 -1.50 1.48 -5.88
N ARG A 18 -0.51 2.27 -6.32
CA ARG A 18 -0.76 3.57 -6.97
C ARG A 18 -1.48 3.44 -8.31
N SER A 19 -1.33 2.31 -9.01
CA SER A 19 -2.00 2.02 -10.28
C SER A 19 -3.44 1.53 -10.16
N ILE A 20 -3.92 1.24 -8.94
CA ILE A 20 -5.32 0.88 -8.71
C ILE A 20 -6.19 2.10 -9.03
N GLU A 21 -7.19 1.92 -9.89
CA GLU A 21 -8.13 2.99 -10.24
C GLU A 21 -8.79 3.57 -8.98
N GLY A 22 -8.83 4.90 -8.91
CA GLY A 22 -9.36 5.64 -7.77
C GLY A 22 -8.35 5.91 -6.64
N VAL A 23 -7.16 5.29 -6.64
CA VAL A 23 -6.07 5.67 -5.72
C VAL A 23 -5.39 6.93 -6.23
N GLU A 24 -5.31 7.96 -5.39
CA GLU A 24 -4.66 9.24 -5.67
C GLU A 24 -3.27 9.34 -5.03
N LYS A 25 -3.12 8.79 -3.82
CA LYS A 25 -1.83 8.73 -3.12
C LYS A 25 -1.70 7.42 -2.35
N VAL A 26 -0.45 6.95 -2.25
CA VAL A 26 -0.04 5.84 -1.39
C VAL A 26 0.93 6.43 -0.39
N HIS A 27 0.68 6.25 0.90
CA HIS A 27 1.58 6.74 1.94
C HIS A 27 1.66 5.78 3.09
N ASP A 28 2.72 5.96 3.88
CA ASP A 28 2.98 5.16 5.07
C ASP A 28 3.03 3.65 4.78
N LEU A 29 3.43 3.29 3.55
CA LEU A 29 3.64 1.90 3.16
C LEU A 29 4.79 1.34 4.00
N ARG A 30 4.51 0.31 4.77
CA ARG A 30 5.48 -0.44 5.56
C ARG A 30 5.38 -1.90 5.21
N ILE A 31 6.54 -2.54 5.05
CA ILE A 31 6.64 -3.95 4.69
C ILE A 31 7.67 -4.59 5.61
N TRP A 32 7.29 -5.68 6.28
CA TRP A 32 8.15 -6.41 7.20
C TRP A 32 7.95 -7.92 7.09
N SER A 33 8.96 -8.67 7.51
CA SER A 33 8.89 -10.13 7.63
C SER A 33 8.50 -10.53 9.04
N LEU A 34 7.42 -11.31 9.19
CA LEU A 34 7.06 -12.00 10.43
C LEU A 34 7.91 -13.27 10.63
N THR A 35 8.20 -13.96 9.53
CA THR A 35 9.10 -15.12 9.42
C THR A 35 9.85 -15.04 8.07
N MET A 36 10.69 -16.03 7.76
CA MET A 36 11.39 -16.09 6.46
C MET A 36 10.43 -16.15 5.26
N ASP A 37 9.22 -16.68 5.44
CA ASP A 37 8.22 -16.93 4.41
C ASP A 37 6.94 -16.10 4.57
N LYS A 38 6.71 -15.45 5.71
CA LYS A 38 5.51 -14.64 5.98
C LYS A 38 5.81 -13.15 5.95
N ILE A 39 5.28 -12.49 4.94
CA ILE A 39 5.36 -11.04 4.77
C ILE A 39 4.11 -10.39 5.37
N ALA A 40 4.29 -9.31 6.12
CA ALA A 40 3.20 -8.45 6.56
C ALA A 40 3.40 -7.01 6.06
N LEU A 41 2.29 -6.29 5.88
CA LEU A 41 2.28 -4.93 5.35
C LEU A 41 1.21 -4.06 5.99
N SER A 42 1.51 -2.78 6.12
CA SER A 42 0.52 -1.73 6.40
C SER A 42 0.65 -0.59 5.39
N VAL A 43 -0.46 0.00 4.97
CA VAL A 43 -0.47 1.11 4.00
C VAL A 43 -1.72 1.96 4.15
N HIS A 44 -1.59 3.24 3.83
CA HIS A 44 -2.71 4.16 3.69
C HIS A 44 -2.88 4.53 2.21
N LEU A 45 -4.13 4.45 1.73
CA LEU A 45 -4.51 4.84 0.39
C LEU A 45 -5.47 6.03 0.47
N ALA A 46 -5.02 7.17 -0.05
CA ALA A 46 -5.91 8.29 -0.30
C ALA A 46 -6.59 8.07 -1.64
N VAL A 47 -7.92 8.07 -1.64
CA VAL A 47 -8.73 7.72 -2.81
C VAL A 47 -9.63 8.87 -3.22
N ASN A 48 -10.02 8.92 -4.49
CA ASN A 48 -10.95 9.93 -5.00
C ASN A 48 -12.31 9.89 -4.24
N ASN A 49 -13.08 10.96 -4.29
CA ASN A 49 -14.36 11.02 -3.56
C ASN A 49 -15.45 10.14 -4.18
N ASP A 50 -15.34 9.85 -5.48
CA ASP A 50 -16.37 9.15 -6.24
C ASP A 50 -16.21 7.61 -6.22
N CYS A 51 -15.08 7.07 -5.74
CA CYS A 51 -14.89 5.63 -5.70
C CYS A 51 -15.65 4.96 -4.54
N ASN A 52 -16.00 3.69 -4.77
CA ASN A 52 -16.43 2.78 -3.74
C ASN A 52 -15.22 2.30 -2.91
N ALA A 53 -15.05 2.89 -1.71
CA ALA A 53 -13.95 2.58 -0.80
C ALA A 53 -13.88 1.08 -0.42
N GLN A 54 -15.02 0.41 -0.28
CA GLN A 54 -15.05 -1.00 0.11
C GLN A 54 -14.55 -1.91 -1.02
N GLU A 55 -14.93 -1.61 -2.26
CA GLU A 55 -14.46 -2.34 -3.43
C GLU A 55 -12.95 -2.14 -3.64
N LEU A 56 -12.48 -0.90 -3.49
CA LEU A 56 -11.06 -0.57 -3.59
C LEU A 56 -10.25 -1.28 -2.50
N LEU A 57 -10.72 -1.28 -1.25
CA LEU A 57 -10.10 -2.01 -0.14
C LEU A 57 -9.98 -3.50 -0.47
N LYS A 58 -11.05 -4.11 -0.99
CA LYS A 58 -11.06 -5.52 -1.41
C LYS A 58 -10.05 -5.77 -2.54
N ASN A 59 -10.00 -4.90 -3.54
CA ASN A 59 -9.08 -5.02 -4.67
C ASN A 59 -7.62 -4.90 -4.21
N ALA A 60 -7.29 -3.88 -3.42
CA ALA A 60 -5.94 -3.66 -2.87
C ALA A 60 -5.48 -4.86 -2.03
N THR A 61 -6.30 -5.29 -1.06
CA THR A 61 -6.01 -6.44 -0.19
C THR A 61 -5.80 -7.71 -1.01
N SER A 62 -6.65 -7.95 -2.02
CA SER A 62 -6.55 -9.14 -2.87
C SER A 62 -5.32 -9.11 -3.77
N THR A 63 -4.95 -7.95 -4.29
CA THR A 63 -3.74 -7.75 -5.10
C THR A 63 -2.49 -8.02 -4.27
N LEU A 64 -2.41 -7.47 -3.05
CA LEU A 64 -1.31 -7.71 -2.11
C LEU A 64 -1.15 -9.20 -1.81
N ARG A 65 -2.25 -9.90 -1.54
CA ARG A 65 -2.26 -11.34 -1.27
C ARG A 65 -1.78 -12.14 -2.48
N ARG A 66 -2.37 -11.92 -3.66
CA ARG A 66 -2.15 -12.77 -4.84
C ARG A 66 -0.82 -12.52 -5.54
N ARG A 67 -0.42 -11.24 -5.67
CA ARG A 67 0.76 -10.87 -6.45
C ARG A 67 2.04 -10.97 -5.65
N TYR A 68 1.97 -10.67 -4.35
CA TYR A 68 3.15 -10.53 -3.50
C TYR A 68 3.21 -11.56 -2.36
N ASN A 69 2.25 -12.48 -2.30
CA ASN A 69 2.13 -13.48 -1.24
C ASN A 69 2.14 -12.85 0.17
N VAL A 70 1.53 -11.65 0.32
CA VAL A 70 1.42 -10.99 1.62
C VAL A 70 0.56 -11.85 2.54
N TYR A 71 1.14 -12.23 3.68
CA TYR A 71 0.49 -13.08 4.67
C TYR A 71 -0.60 -12.32 5.43
N GLU A 72 -0.27 -11.12 5.92
CA GLU A 72 -1.17 -10.22 6.63
C GLU A 72 -1.04 -8.80 6.10
N SER A 73 -2.16 -8.10 5.92
CA SER A 73 -2.15 -6.71 5.46
C SER A 73 -3.19 -5.87 6.17
N THR A 74 -2.81 -4.66 6.58
CA THR A 74 -3.74 -3.61 7.01
C THR A 74 -3.73 -2.49 5.98
N VAL A 75 -4.88 -2.23 5.36
CA VAL A 75 -5.04 -1.17 4.37
C VAL A 75 -6.06 -0.17 4.93
N GLN A 76 -5.61 1.04 5.21
CA GLN A 76 -6.49 2.16 5.57
C GLN A 76 -6.89 2.91 4.31
N ILE A 77 -8.18 3.20 4.17
CA ILE A 77 -8.71 4.05 3.09
C ILE A 77 -9.08 5.41 3.68
N GLU A 78 -8.64 6.48 3.04
CA GLU A 78 -9.01 7.85 3.35
C GLU A 78 -9.38 8.61 2.09
N ARG A 79 -10.19 9.67 2.23
CA ARG A 79 -10.55 10.50 1.09
C ARG A 79 -9.42 11.47 0.78
N PHE A 80 -9.08 11.60 -0.48
CA PHE A 80 -8.10 12.57 -0.95
C PHE A 80 -8.61 13.99 -0.66
N SER A 81 -7.75 14.81 -0.06
CA SER A 81 -7.97 16.24 0.15
C SER A 81 -6.85 17.06 -0.48
N ASN A 82 -7.10 18.34 -0.76
CA ASN A 82 -6.11 19.23 -1.36
C ASN A 82 -4.84 19.39 -0.51
N ASP A 83 -4.93 19.21 0.81
CA ASP A 83 -3.77 19.26 1.70
C ASP A 83 -2.76 18.14 1.40
N MET A 84 -3.20 17.07 0.73
CA MET A 84 -2.36 15.94 0.34
C MET A 84 -1.61 16.15 -0.98
N VAL A 85 -1.86 17.26 -1.70
CA VAL A 85 -1.16 17.57 -2.98
C VAL A 85 0.35 17.66 -2.76
N GLN A 86 0.77 18.33 -1.67
CA GLN A 86 2.18 18.54 -1.31
C GLN A 86 2.63 17.60 -0.17
N CYS A 87 2.05 16.42 -0.06
CA CYS A 87 2.43 15.48 1.00
C CYS A 87 3.76 14.79 0.70
N LEU A 88 4.81 15.16 1.44
CA LEU A 88 6.16 14.56 1.36
C LEU A 88 6.22 13.11 1.87
N ARG A 89 5.16 12.61 2.50
CA ARG A 89 5.06 11.21 2.96
C ARG A 89 4.45 10.27 1.91
N CYS A 90 4.02 10.82 0.78
CA CYS A 90 3.42 10.07 -0.33
C CYS A 90 4.43 9.68 -1.41
N GLU A 91 5.73 9.85 -1.15
CA GLU A 91 6.79 9.48 -2.06
C GLU A 91 7.48 8.21 -1.54
N PRO A 92 7.90 7.29 -2.44
CA PRO A 92 8.75 6.19 -2.04
C PRO A 92 10.06 6.74 -1.43
N PRO A 93 10.65 6.06 -0.44
CA PRO A 93 11.93 6.48 0.12
C PRO A 93 12.98 6.54 -0.99
N ASN A 94 13.77 7.62 -1.02
CA ASN A 94 14.87 7.76 -1.97
C ASN A 94 15.86 6.59 -1.78
N PRO A 95 16.29 5.94 -2.88
CA PRO A 95 17.20 4.79 -2.84
C PRO A 95 18.58 5.13 -2.27
#